data_AF-A0A8S3J140-F1
#
_entry.id   AF-A0A8S3J140-F1
#
_cell.length_a   1.000
_cell.length_b   1.000
_cell.length_c   1.000
_cell.angle_alpha   90.00
_cell.angle_beta   90.00
_cell.angle_gamma   90.00
#
_symmetry.space_group_name_H-M   'P 1'
#
loop_
_entity.id
_entity.type
_entity.pdbx_description
1 polymer ?
#
loop_
_entity_poly.entity_id
_entity_poly.type
_entity_poly.pdbx_seq_one_letter_code
_entity_poly.pdbx_strand_id
1 'polypeptide(L)'
;NTILSPFLLSAYGIDNTATVNDILKRWWYIFNQCLQRNIRIIGFAPDADAKHVRAMKLMNATHLATKWRNRLLSSTTELRLGDQSISIDHLYSIIDNAKFTKIDHGLTKSDINPKDRQNFSSCVKLTSDDPFKI
;
A
#
# COMPACT_ATOMS: atom_id res chain seq x y z
N ASN A 1 -19.65 33.93 4.30
CA ASN A 1 -19.16 32.58 4.66
C ASN A 1 -20.34 31.68 4.96
N THR A 2 -20.81 30.94 3.96
CA THR A 2 -21.79 29.86 4.15
C THR A 2 -21.06 28.64 4.69
N ILE A 3 -21.31 28.32 5.95
CA ILE A 3 -20.82 27.08 6.57
C ILE A 3 -21.61 25.95 5.91
N LEU A 4 -20.94 25.15 5.08
CA LEU A 4 -21.55 23.96 4.49
C LEU A 4 -21.69 22.90 5.58
N SER A 5 -22.94 22.60 5.95
CA SER A 5 -23.26 21.52 6.88
C SER A 5 -23.06 20.16 6.21
N PRO A 6 -22.50 19.15 6.92
CA PRO A 6 -22.46 17.80 6.40
C PRO A 6 -23.88 17.30 6.16
N PHE A 7 -24.13 16.73 4.98
CA PHE A 7 -25.41 16.13 4.63
C PHE A 7 -25.23 14.63 4.40
N LEU A 8 -26.11 13.83 5.00
CA LEU A 8 -26.16 12.39 4.78
C LEU A 8 -27.01 12.12 3.54
N LEU A 9 -26.39 11.64 2.46
CA LEU A 9 -27.12 11.32 1.24
C LEU A 9 -27.94 10.02 1.39
N SER A 10 -27.42 9.05 2.14
CA SER A 10 -28.04 7.74 2.31
C SER A 10 -27.41 6.98 3.47
N ALA A 11 -28.21 6.21 4.21
CA ALA A 11 -27.73 5.22 5.18
C ALA A 11 -28.33 3.85 4.85
N TYR A 12 -27.54 2.79 5.01
CA TYR A 12 -27.96 1.42 4.78
C TYR A 12 -27.40 0.53 5.89
N GLY A 13 -28.25 -0.34 6.44
CA GLY A 13 -27.83 -1.42 7.32
C GLY A 13 -27.58 -2.70 6.53
N ILE A 14 -26.61 -3.49 6.95
CA ILE A 14 -26.34 -4.82 6.41
C ILE A 14 -26.28 -5.78 7.61
N ASP A 15 -26.78 -6.99 7.46
CA ASP A 15 -26.55 -8.06 8.40
C ASP A 15 -25.07 -8.50 8.40
N ASN A 16 -24.63 -9.16 9.46
CA ASN A 16 -23.20 -9.44 9.66
C ASN A 16 -22.67 -10.60 8.77
N THR A 17 -23.37 -10.93 7.69
CA THR A 17 -23.07 -12.02 6.75
C THR A 17 -22.15 -11.58 5.61
N ALA A 18 -22.03 -10.27 5.36
CA ALA A 18 -21.17 -9.74 4.31
C ALA A 18 -19.72 -10.20 4.46
N THR A 19 -19.13 -10.66 3.36
CA THR A 19 -17.72 -11.02 3.27
C THR A 19 -16.86 -9.85 2.79
N VAL A 20 -15.54 -9.98 2.92
CA VAL A 20 -14.59 -9.00 2.37
C VAL A 20 -14.78 -8.79 0.87
N ASN A 21 -15.12 -9.85 0.13
CA ASN A 21 -15.35 -9.77 -1.31
C ASN A 21 -16.61 -8.96 -1.64
N ASP A 22 -17.66 -9.10 -0.84
CA ASP A 22 -18.90 -8.35 -1.02
C ASP A 22 -18.68 -6.86 -0.75
N ILE A 23 -17.89 -6.53 0.27
CA ILE A 23 -17.47 -5.15 0.58
C ILE A 23 -16.69 -4.56 -0.60
N LEU A 24 -15.71 -5.29 -1.15
CA LEU A 24 -14.92 -4.83 -2.30
C LEU A 24 -15.79 -4.61 -3.54
N LYS A 25 -16.68 -5.55 -3.87
CA LYS A 25 -17.63 -5.41 -4.99
C LYS A 25 -18.54 -4.20 -4.81
N ARG A 26 -19.02 -3.96 -3.59
CA ARG A 26 -19.85 -2.80 -3.26
C ARG A 26 -19.08 -1.49 -3.44
N TRP A 27 -17.86 -1.40 -2.92
CA TRP A 27 -17.02 -0.20 -3.09
C TRP A 27 -16.69 0.07 -4.55
N TRP A 28 -16.38 -0.98 -5.32
CA TRP A 28 -16.17 -0.89 -6.77
C TRP A 28 -17.41 -0.35 -7.49
N TYR A 29 -18.60 -0.87 -7.15
CA TYR A 29 -19.86 -0.39 -7.71
C TYR A 29 -20.10 1.09 -7.38
N ILE A 30 -19.95 1.49 -6.11
CA ILE A 30 -20.10 2.89 -5.67
C ILE A 30 -19.14 3.80 -6.42
N PHE A 31 -17.86 3.41 -6.51
CA PHE A 31 -16.84 4.15 -7.24
C PHE A 31 -17.24 4.37 -8.70
N ASN A 32 -17.65 3.32 -9.41
CA ASN A 32 -18.07 3.43 -10.80
C ASN A 32 -19.32 4.31 -10.97
N GLN A 33 -20.30 4.20 -10.08
CA GLN A 33 -21.52 5.03 -10.12
C GLN A 33 -21.23 6.51 -9.88
N CYS A 34 -20.30 6.83 -8.97
CA CYS A 34 -19.84 8.18 -8.73
C CYS A 34 -19.02 8.71 -9.92
N LEU A 35 -18.12 7.89 -10.47
CA LEU A 35 -17.30 8.23 -11.63
C LEU A 35 -18.15 8.59 -12.85
N GLN A 36 -19.18 7.79 -13.15
CA GLN A 36 -20.15 8.06 -14.23
C GLN A 36 -20.89 9.40 -14.06
N ARG A 37 -20.98 9.92 -12.84
CA ARG A 37 -21.64 11.19 -12.50
C ARG A 37 -20.65 12.33 -12.28
N ASN A 38 -19.39 12.15 -12.66
CA ASN A 38 -18.31 13.11 -12.45
C ASN A 38 -18.11 13.48 -10.96
N ILE A 39 -18.41 12.55 -10.06
CA ILE A 39 -18.18 12.69 -8.62
C ILE A 39 -16.87 11.99 -8.27
N ARG A 40 -15.88 12.75 -7.81
CA ARG A 40 -14.59 12.22 -7.37
C ARG A 40 -14.67 11.72 -5.93
N ILE A 41 -14.50 10.41 -5.74
CA ILE A 41 -14.31 9.82 -4.42
C ILE A 41 -12.86 10.03 -3.97
N ILE A 42 -12.66 10.67 -2.82
CA ILE A 42 -11.32 10.89 -2.22
C ILE A 42 -10.88 9.70 -1.38
N GLY A 43 -11.83 8.95 -0.80
CA GLY A 43 -11.52 7.72 -0.05
C GLY A 43 -12.77 7.08 0.53
N PHE A 44 -12.62 5.84 1.00
CA PHE A 44 -13.61 5.14 1.82
C PHE A 44 -13.13 5.12 3.26
N ALA A 45 -13.99 5.51 4.20
CA ALA A 45 -13.71 5.51 5.63
C ALA A 45 -14.71 4.59 6.34
N PRO A 46 -14.38 3.29 6.49
CA PRO A 46 -15.26 2.38 7.19
C PRO A 46 -15.12 2.50 8.70
N ASP A 47 -16.17 2.12 9.43
CA ASP A 47 -16.07 1.84 10.86
C ASP A 47 -15.05 0.71 11.07
N ALA A 48 -14.36 0.72 12.21
CA ALA A 48 -13.20 -0.12 12.51
C ALA A 48 -13.47 -1.65 12.58
N ASP A 49 -14.55 -2.12 11.96
CA ASP A 49 -14.84 -3.52 11.69
C ASP A 49 -13.72 -4.21 10.89
N ALA A 50 -13.33 -5.40 11.35
CA ALA A 50 -12.19 -6.13 10.82
C ALA A 50 -12.33 -6.48 9.33
N LYS A 51 -13.56 -6.72 8.84
CA LYS A 51 -13.79 -7.09 7.42
C LYS A 51 -13.59 -5.89 6.52
N HIS A 52 -14.06 -4.71 6.94
CA HIS A 52 -13.87 -3.47 6.20
C HIS A 52 -12.42 -3.00 6.22
N VAL A 53 -11.74 -3.11 7.36
CA VAL A 53 -10.30 -2.85 7.45
C VAL A 53 -9.51 -3.80 6.54
N ARG A 54 -9.93 -5.08 6.44
CA ARG A 54 -9.32 -6.04 5.51
C ARG A 54 -9.59 -5.70 4.04
N ALA A 55 -10.79 -5.26 3.68
CA ALA A 55 -11.11 -4.79 2.33
C ALA A 55 -10.25 -3.56 1.96
N MET A 56 -10.13 -2.59 2.87
CA MET A 56 -9.27 -1.41 2.70
C MET A 56 -7.81 -1.79 2.45
N LYS A 57 -7.29 -2.78 3.18
CA LYS A 57 -5.93 -3.31 2.96
C LYS A 57 -5.72 -3.96 1.60
N LEU A 58 -6.76 -4.52 1.00
CA LEU A 58 -6.68 -5.15 -0.33
C LEU A 58 -6.80 -4.13 -1.46
N MET A 59 -7.60 -3.09 -1.28
CA MET A 59 -7.80 -2.05 -2.29
C MET A 59 -6.67 -1.02 -2.33
N ASN A 60 -5.96 -0.81 -1.21
CA ASN A 60 -4.93 0.21 -1.13
C ASN A 60 -3.57 -0.30 -1.63
N ALA A 61 -3.10 0.24 -2.75
CA ALA A 61 -1.77 -0.02 -3.31
C ALA A 61 -0.65 0.22 -2.28
N THR A 62 -0.82 1.16 -1.36
CA THR A 62 0.12 1.44 -0.26
C THR A 62 0.31 0.23 0.66
N HIS A 63 -0.78 -0.47 0.99
CA HIS A 63 -0.72 -1.66 1.83
C HIS A 63 -0.07 -2.83 1.10
N LEU A 64 -0.28 -2.96 -0.21
CA LEU A 64 0.42 -3.93 -1.02
C LEU A 64 1.93 -3.65 -1.04
N ALA A 65 2.35 -2.44 -1.39
CA ALA A 65 3.75 -2.02 -1.38
C ALA A 65 4.42 -2.26 -0.03
N THR A 66 3.72 -1.93 1.07
CA THR A 66 4.21 -2.16 2.44
C THR A 66 4.37 -3.65 2.75
N LYS A 67 3.48 -4.53 2.26
CA LYS A 67 3.63 -5.98 2.42
C LYS A 67 4.80 -6.52 1.61
N TRP A 68 4.96 -6.08 0.36
CA TRP A 68 6.09 -6.46 -0.48
C TRP A 68 7.42 -6.07 0.16
N ARG A 69 7.56 -4.82 0.58
CA ARG A 69 8.73 -4.34 1.34
C ARG A 69 8.96 -5.19 2.58
N ASN A 70 7.95 -5.38 3.42
CA ASN A 70 8.10 -6.15 4.66
C ASN A 70 8.45 -7.64 4.42
N ARG A 71 8.06 -8.21 3.28
CA ARG A 71 8.48 -9.57 2.88
C ARG A 71 9.92 -9.58 2.37
N LEU A 72 10.28 -8.62 1.51
CA LEU A 72 11.65 -8.45 1.00
C LEU A 72 12.68 -8.26 2.13
N LEU A 73 12.32 -7.50 3.17
CA LEU A 73 13.18 -7.24 4.34
C LEU A 73 13.07 -8.31 5.43
N SER A 74 12.24 -9.35 5.26
CA SER A 74 12.01 -10.36 6.29
C SER A 74 13.18 -11.34 6.37
N SER A 75 13.70 -11.57 7.57
CA SER A 75 14.65 -12.66 7.83
C SER A 75 13.97 -14.03 8.01
N THR A 76 12.63 -14.06 8.13
CA THR A 76 11.87 -15.26 8.49
C THR A 76 11.00 -15.80 7.36
N THR A 77 10.86 -15.07 6.25
CA THR A 77 9.97 -15.47 5.16
C THR A 77 10.66 -15.28 3.83
N GLU A 78 10.65 -16.31 2.99
CA GLU A 78 11.14 -16.19 1.62
C GLU A 78 10.19 -15.37 0.75
N LEU A 79 10.79 -14.55 -0.13
CA LEU A 79 10.12 -13.91 -1.25
C LEU A 79 10.72 -14.48 -2.54
N ARG A 80 9.89 -15.10 -3.38
CA ARG A 80 10.32 -15.71 -4.65
C ARG A 80 9.63 -15.04 -5.84
N LEU A 81 10.38 -14.81 -6.90
CA LEU A 81 9.88 -14.45 -8.23
C LEU A 81 10.23 -15.58 -9.20
N GLY A 82 9.27 -16.47 -9.44
CA GLY A 82 9.53 -17.73 -10.14
C GLY A 82 10.53 -18.58 -9.35
N ASP A 83 11.62 -18.97 -10.01
CA ASP A 83 12.69 -19.79 -9.41
C ASP A 83 13.77 -18.95 -8.70
N GLN A 84 13.67 -17.61 -8.75
CA GLN A 84 14.62 -16.71 -8.12
C GLN A 84 14.15 -16.33 -6.72
N SER A 85 15.03 -16.46 -5.73
CA SER A 85 14.81 -15.97 -4.38
C SER A 85 15.29 -14.52 -4.26
N ILE A 86 14.56 -13.68 -3.53
CA ILE A 86 14.92 -12.28 -3.29
C ILE A 86 14.99 -12.05 -1.78
N SER A 87 16.15 -11.59 -1.31
CA SER A 87 16.38 -11.20 0.08
C SER A 87 16.89 -9.76 0.19
N ILE A 88 16.96 -9.28 1.43
CA ILE A 88 17.60 -8.02 1.81
C ILE A 88 19.09 -7.96 1.40
N ASP A 89 19.76 -9.10 1.24
CA ASP A 89 21.19 -9.16 0.88
C ASP A 89 21.44 -8.55 -0.50
N HIS A 90 20.47 -8.65 -1.41
CA HIS A 90 20.53 -7.96 -2.70
C HIS A 90 20.52 -6.43 -2.57
N LEU A 91 19.92 -5.89 -1.51
CA LEU A 91 19.95 -4.44 -1.24
C LEU A 91 21.27 -4.03 -0.58
N TYR A 92 21.80 -4.87 0.32
CA TYR A 92 23.13 -4.64 0.89
C TYR A 92 24.23 -4.66 -0.17
N SER A 93 24.16 -5.56 -1.16
CA SER A 93 25.14 -5.61 -2.25
C SER A 93 25.13 -4.38 -3.16
N ILE A 94 24.04 -3.60 -3.16
CA ILE A 94 23.93 -2.31 -3.84
C ILE A 94 24.46 -1.18 -2.94
N ILE A 95 24.02 -1.13 -1.68
CA ILE A 95 24.35 -0.05 -0.74
C ILE A 95 25.84 -0.06 -0.34
N ASP A 96 26.41 -1.25 -0.12
CA ASP A 96 27.80 -1.39 0.30
C ASP A 96 28.75 -1.58 -0.92
N ASN A 97 28.25 -1.32 -2.14
CA ASN A 97 29.04 -1.44 -3.36
C ASN A 97 29.99 -0.25 -3.54
N ALA A 98 31.28 -0.50 -3.77
CA ALA A 98 32.24 0.56 -4.03
C ALA A 98 32.04 1.29 -5.38
N LYS A 99 31.29 0.70 -6.33
CA LYS A 99 31.05 1.27 -7.67
C LYS A 99 29.87 2.24 -7.73
N PHE A 100 28.90 2.11 -6.82
CA PHE A 100 27.68 2.90 -6.82
C PHE A 100 27.61 3.71 -5.53
N THR A 101 27.51 5.02 -5.64
CA THR A 101 27.38 5.90 -4.50
C THR A 101 25.91 6.03 -4.08
N LYS A 102 25.67 6.57 -2.89
CA LYS A 102 24.32 6.90 -2.42
C LYS A 102 23.55 7.81 -3.39
N ILE A 103 24.25 8.68 -4.12
CA ILE A 103 23.63 9.57 -5.12
C ILE A 103 23.11 8.74 -6.28
N ASP A 104 23.84 7.69 -6.66
CA ASP A 104 23.44 6.81 -7.75
C ASP A 104 22.24 5.96 -7.34
N HIS A 105 22.23 5.34 -6.15
CA HIS A 105 21.18 4.37 -5.80
C HIS A 105 20.07 4.90 -4.87
N GLY A 106 20.19 6.10 -4.28
CA GLY A 106 19.17 6.75 -3.44
C GLY A 106 18.82 6.09 -2.08
N LEU A 107 19.27 4.85 -1.84
CA LEU A 107 19.02 4.06 -0.63
C LEU A 107 19.97 4.39 0.54
N THR A 108 19.48 4.22 1.77
CA THR A 108 20.29 4.21 3.00
C THR A 108 20.00 2.98 3.87
N LYS A 109 20.87 2.68 4.84
CA LYS A 109 20.66 1.59 5.80
C LYS A 109 19.36 1.73 6.61
N SER A 110 18.89 2.96 6.82
CA SER A 110 17.59 3.20 7.47
C SER A 110 16.41 2.81 6.58
N ASP A 111 16.52 2.94 5.25
CA ASP A 111 15.46 2.57 4.32
C ASP A 111 15.20 1.06 4.36
N ILE A 112 16.23 0.25 4.55
CA ILE A 112 16.12 -1.22 4.62
C ILE A 112 16.00 -1.77 6.05
N ASN A 113 15.75 -0.92 7.04
CA ASN A 113 15.58 -1.37 8.43
C ASN A 113 14.25 -2.14 8.62
N PRO A 114 14.27 -3.43 8.96
CA PRO A 114 13.06 -4.25 9.09
C PRO A 114 12.21 -3.93 10.34
N LYS A 115 12.76 -3.19 11.32
CA LYS A 115 12.02 -2.79 12.52
C LYS A 115 10.91 -1.79 12.20
N ASP A 116 11.10 -0.97 11.18
CA ASP A 116 10.16 0.07 10.77
C ASP A 116 9.21 -0.43 9.66
N ARG A 117 8.16 -1.13 10.11
CA ARG A 117 7.19 -1.82 9.24
C ARG A 117 6.18 -0.89 8.55
N GLN A 118 6.15 0.40 8.90
CA GLN A 118 5.20 1.40 8.38
C GLN A 118 5.88 2.56 7.64
N ASN A 119 7.16 2.44 7.31
CA ASN A 119 7.87 3.47 6.57
C ASN A 119 7.53 3.46 5.08
N PHE A 120 6.63 4.40 4.72
CA PHE A 120 6.14 4.62 3.37
C PHE A 120 7.23 5.17 2.44
N SER A 121 8.08 6.08 2.91
CA SER A 121 9.16 6.66 2.10
C SER A 121 10.11 5.59 1.54
N SER A 122 10.43 4.59 2.35
CA SER A 122 11.25 3.46 1.91
C SER A 122 10.50 2.57 0.92
N CYS A 123 9.18 2.39 1.08
CA CYS A 123 8.38 1.68 0.08
C CYS A 123 8.51 2.38 -1.28
N VAL A 124 8.32 3.70 -1.33
CA VAL A 124 8.40 4.49 -2.57
C VAL A 124 9.78 4.35 -3.24
N LYS A 125 10.87 4.44 -2.47
CA LYS A 125 12.22 4.27 -3.01
C LYS A 125 12.48 2.86 -3.56
N LEU A 126 12.09 1.83 -2.81
CA LEU A 126 12.33 0.43 -3.18
C LEU A 126 11.48 -0.03 -4.37
N THR A 127 10.36 0.66 -4.64
CA THR A 127 9.49 0.39 -5.79
C THR A 127 9.60 1.46 -6.86
N SER A 128 10.66 2.26 -6.87
CA SER A 128 10.89 3.28 -7.91
C SER A 128 11.25 2.60 -9.23
N ASP A 129 10.59 3.00 -10.32
CA ASP A 129 10.91 2.55 -11.68
C ASP A 129 12.23 3.14 -12.20
N ASP A 130 12.72 4.21 -11.56
CA ASP A 130 14.05 4.77 -11.79
C ASP A 130 14.93 4.49 -10.56
N PRO A 131 15.66 3.36 -10.56
CA PRO A 131 16.54 3.00 -9.45
C PRO A 131 17.79 3.88 -9.38
N PHE A 132 18.04 4.73 -10.39
CA PHE A 132 19.28 5.53 -10.52
C PHE A 132 19.09 7.04 -10.68
N LYS A 133 17.87 7.56 -10.60
CA LYS A 133 17.61 9.00 -10.45
C LYS A 133 16.59 9.24 -9.35
N ILE A 134 17.08 9.74 -8.22
CA ILE A 134 16.33 10.57 -7.27
C ILE A 134 17.12 11.85 -7.05
#